data_AF-A0AAE1SJ91-F1
#
_entry.id   AF-A0AAE1SJ91-F1
#
_cell.length_a   1.000
_cell.length_b   1.000
_cell.length_c   1.000
_cell.angle_alpha   90.00
_cell.angle_beta   90.00
_cell.angle_gamma   90.00
#
_symmetry.space_group_name_H-M   'P 1'
#
loop_
_entity.id
_entity.type
_entity.pdbx_description
1 polymer ?
#
loop_
_entity_poly.entity_id
_entity_poly.type
_entity_poly.pdbx_seq_one_letter_code
_entity_poly.pdbx_strand_id
1 'polypeptide(L)'
;MAAVEEPLLSRLDRLDNIIKKLEEVRGGDHSPKTSTASSETLTSDGQASSLDFSPRSMEKHCRPIDDVILETEHKGTLIERLVNVENRVLNVCLQLEAELEMMKKKKDENNIVLEETLKKKREGNVVEEKNKSHHKKGFKSFVKSCVQGKGSGKHKRRD
;
A
#
# COMPACT_ATOMS: atom_id res chain seq x y z
N MET A 1 -10.07 -24.47 -0.52
CA MET A 1 -9.45 -23.97 -1.76
C MET A 1 -9.55 -22.45 -1.72
N ALA A 2 -8.50 -21.76 -1.28
CA ALA A 2 -8.47 -20.30 -1.28
C ALA A 2 -8.34 -19.83 -2.73
N ALA A 3 -9.31 -19.03 -3.20
CA ALA A 3 -9.20 -18.41 -4.51
C ALA A 3 -7.99 -17.48 -4.49
N VAL A 4 -6.96 -17.81 -5.27
CA VAL A 4 -5.82 -16.92 -5.49
C VAL A 4 -6.33 -15.80 -6.38
N GLU A 5 -6.81 -14.73 -5.77
CA GLU A 5 -7.29 -13.56 -6.49
C GLU A 5 -6.08 -12.92 -7.19
N GLU A 6 -6.21 -12.70 -8.50
CA GLU A 6 -5.15 -12.09 -9.30
C GLU A 6 -4.75 -10.72 -8.72
N PRO A 7 -3.44 -10.42 -8.62
CA PRO A 7 -2.97 -9.12 -8.16
C PRO A 7 -3.66 -7.97 -8.92
N LEU A 8 -4.06 -6.92 -8.21
CA LEU A 8 -4.81 -5.79 -8.79
C LEU A 8 -4.14 -5.20 -10.06
N LEU A 9 -2.81 -5.24 -10.13
CA LEU A 9 -2.06 -4.80 -11.30
C LEU A 9 -2.33 -5.63 -12.56
N SER A 10 -2.43 -6.97 -12.46
CA SER A 10 -2.70 -7.80 -13.65
C SER A 10 -4.13 -7.62 -14.15
N ARG A 11 -5.07 -7.33 -13.23
CA ARG A 11 -6.45 -6.99 -13.59
C ARG A 11 -6.54 -5.68 -14.36
N LEU A 12 -5.78 -4.66 -13.97
CA LEU A 12 -5.72 -3.37 -14.65
C LEU A 12 -5.05 -3.49 -16.03
N ASP A 13 -3.88 -4.14 -16.09
CA ASP A 13 -3.18 -4.36 -17.36
C ASP A 13 -4.04 -5.13 -18.38
N ARG A 14 -4.81 -6.12 -17.92
CA ARG A 14 -5.78 -6.83 -18.76
C ARG A 14 -6.90 -5.91 -19.27
N LEU A 15 -7.40 -4.99 -18.46
CA LEU A 15 -8.44 -4.04 -18.88
C LEU A 15 -7.91 -3.03 -19.91
N ASP A 16 -6.71 -2.50 -19.70
CA ASP A 16 -6.07 -1.56 -20.63
C ASP A 16 -5.86 -2.20 -22.01
N ASN A 17 -5.42 -3.45 -22.05
CA ASN A 17 -5.28 -4.23 -23.28
C ASN A 17 -6.62 -4.46 -24.00
N ILE A 18 -7.73 -4.64 -23.26
CA ILE A 18 -9.07 -4.81 -23.84
C ILE A 18 -9.57 -3.47 -24.42
N ILE A 19 -9.42 -2.38 -23.68
CA ILE A 19 -9.86 -1.04 -24.12
C ILE A 19 -9.13 -0.64 -25.40
N LYS A 20 -7.81 -0.83 -25.46
CA LYS A 20 -6.99 -0.56 -26.64
C LYS A 20 -7.52 -1.25 -27.90
N LYS A 21 -7.84 -2.55 -27.81
CA LYS A 21 -8.40 -3.32 -28.94
C LYS A 21 -9.79 -2.83 -29.34
N LEU A 22 -10.61 -2.42 -28.37
CA LEU A 22 -11.95 -1.89 -28.65
C LEU A 22 -11.92 -0.51 -29.31
N GLU A 23 -10.90 0.30 -29.03
CA GLU A 23 -10.68 1.59 -29.69
C GLU A 23 -10.18 1.39 -31.12
N GLU A 24 -9.28 0.43 -31.35
CA GLU A 24 -8.80 0.04 -32.68
C GLU A 24 -9.94 -0.43 -33.59
N VAL A 25 -10.92 -1.18 -33.06
CA VAL A 25 -12.09 -1.65 -33.84
C VAL A 25 -13.14 -0.54 -34.05
N ARG A 26 -13.21 0.45 -33.15
CA ARG A 26 -14.19 1.54 -33.21
C ARG A 26 -13.77 2.70 -34.12
N GLY A 27 -12.47 2.86 -34.38
CA GLY A 27 -11.91 3.87 -35.30
C GLY A 27 -11.84 3.44 -36.78
N GLY A 28 -12.49 2.33 -37.16
CA GLY A 28 -12.44 1.82 -38.54
C GLY A 28 -13.37 2.56 -39.48
N ASP A 29 -12.84 3.54 -40.22
CA ASP A 29 -13.48 4.29 -41.32
C ASP A 29 -13.83 3.43 -42.56
N HIS A 30 -14.55 2.32 -42.40
CA HIS A 30 -15.00 1.50 -43.53
C HIS A 30 -16.48 1.17 -43.43
N SER A 31 -17.29 2.10 -43.95
CA SER A 31 -18.60 1.80 -44.49
C SER A 31 -18.47 0.84 -45.68
N PRO A 32 -19.28 -0.23 -45.72
CA PRO A 32 -19.98 -0.55 -46.95
C PRO A 32 -21.50 -0.59 -46.70
N LYS A 33 -22.14 0.49 -47.15
CA LYS A 33 -23.46 0.57 -47.80
C LYS A 33 -24.29 -0.74 -47.84
N THR A 34 -25.43 -0.71 -47.15
CA THR A 34 -26.77 -1.23 -47.51
C THR A 34 -26.90 -2.57 -48.27
N SER A 35 -27.73 -3.49 -47.74
CA SER A 35 -29.02 -3.86 -48.34
C SER A 35 -29.82 -4.83 -47.45
N THR A 36 -31.08 -4.49 -47.26
CA THR A 36 -32.23 -5.34 -46.91
C THR A 36 -32.36 -6.56 -47.80
N ALA A 37 -32.54 -7.75 -47.22
CA ALA A 37 -33.40 -8.82 -47.76
C ALA A 37 -33.58 -9.92 -46.72
N SER A 38 -34.82 -10.13 -46.30
CA SER A 38 -35.31 -11.32 -45.63
C SER A 38 -35.05 -12.55 -46.52
N SER A 39 -34.43 -13.61 -46.00
CA SER A 39 -34.73 -14.97 -46.46
C SER A 39 -34.22 -16.00 -45.46
N GLU A 40 -35.18 -16.71 -44.90
CA GLU A 40 -35.05 -17.93 -44.12
C GLU A 40 -34.59 -19.06 -45.04
N THR A 41 -33.41 -19.67 -44.78
CA THR A 41 -33.06 -20.98 -45.35
C THR A 41 -32.11 -21.73 -44.41
N LEU A 42 -32.62 -22.79 -43.79
CA LEU A 42 -31.85 -23.81 -43.06
C LEU A 42 -30.88 -24.52 -44.02
N THR A 43 -29.61 -24.70 -43.63
CA THR A 43 -28.84 -25.97 -43.71
C THR A 43 -27.38 -25.80 -43.26
N SER A 44 -26.85 -26.84 -42.61
CA SER A 44 -25.43 -27.24 -42.51
C SER A 44 -24.53 -26.60 -41.45
N ASP A 45 -24.38 -27.33 -40.34
CA ASP A 45 -23.13 -27.69 -39.64
C ASP A 45 -21.92 -26.75 -39.76
N GLY A 46 -21.66 -26.03 -38.66
CA GLY A 46 -20.47 -25.21 -38.48
C GLY A 46 -20.51 -24.52 -37.13
N GLN A 47 -20.20 -25.27 -36.07
CA GLN A 47 -20.14 -24.79 -34.69
C GLN A 47 -19.05 -23.71 -34.54
N ALA A 48 -19.42 -22.45 -34.77
CA ALA A 48 -18.71 -21.27 -34.29
C ALA A 48 -19.65 -20.56 -33.31
N SER A 49 -19.31 -20.63 -32.03
CA SER A 49 -20.04 -19.99 -30.95
C SER A 49 -20.13 -18.47 -31.22
N SER A 50 -21.29 -18.02 -31.72
CA SER A 50 -21.70 -16.64 -31.53
C SER A 50 -21.87 -16.45 -30.03
N LEU A 51 -20.86 -15.87 -29.37
CA LEU A 51 -21.06 -15.28 -28.06
C LEU A 51 -22.07 -14.15 -28.27
N ASP A 52 -23.33 -14.50 -28.04
CA ASP A 52 -24.50 -13.65 -28.10
C ASP A 52 -24.40 -12.61 -26.98
N PHE A 53 -23.60 -11.58 -27.20
CA PHE A 53 -23.56 -10.36 -26.39
C PHE A 53 -24.67 -9.39 -26.79
N SER A 54 -25.70 -9.85 -27.51
CA SER A 54 -26.96 -9.13 -27.57
C SER A 54 -27.71 -9.43 -26.26
N PRO A 55 -28.05 -8.43 -25.43
CA PRO A 55 -28.97 -8.68 -24.33
C PRO A 55 -30.25 -9.18 -24.96
N ARG A 56 -30.47 -10.48 -24.88
CA ARG A 56 -31.68 -11.19 -25.28
C ARG A 56 -32.84 -10.33 -24.79
N SER A 57 -33.63 -9.82 -25.74
CA SER A 57 -34.58 -8.73 -25.53
C SER A 57 -35.23 -8.79 -24.14
N MET A 58 -35.22 -7.67 -23.42
CA MET A 58 -35.86 -7.49 -22.11
C MET A 58 -37.40 -7.57 -22.19
N GLU A 59 -37.93 -8.31 -23.16
CA GLU A 59 -39.34 -8.54 -23.35
C GLU A 59 -39.74 -9.78 -22.56
N LYS A 60 -40.40 -9.54 -21.41
CA LYS A 60 -41.36 -10.43 -20.70
C LYS A 60 -40.94 -11.12 -19.40
N HIS A 61 -39.81 -10.78 -18.78
CA HIS A 61 -39.51 -11.22 -17.40
C HIS A 61 -39.17 -10.04 -16.48
N CYS A 62 -40.12 -9.11 -16.34
CA CYS A 62 -40.03 -8.09 -15.29
C CYS A 62 -40.39 -8.71 -13.94
N ARG A 63 -39.69 -8.30 -12.87
CA ARG A 63 -40.11 -8.58 -11.49
C ARG A 63 -41.35 -7.72 -11.17
N PRO A 64 -42.21 -8.17 -10.24
CA PRO A 64 -43.32 -7.35 -9.73
C PRO A 64 -42.83 -5.96 -9.29
N ILE A 65 -43.62 -4.93 -9.59
CA ILE A 65 -43.22 -3.54 -9.30
C ILE A 65 -43.04 -3.30 -7.80
N ASP A 66 -43.84 -3.95 -6.96
CA ASP A 66 -43.78 -3.84 -5.50
C ASP A 66 -42.44 -4.33 -4.95
N ASP A 67 -41.90 -5.44 -5.50
CA ASP A 67 -40.60 -5.97 -5.10
C ASP A 67 -39.47 -4.97 -5.43
N VAL A 68 -39.57 -4.32 -6.60
CA VAL A 68 -38.58 -3.33 -7.05
C VAL A 68 -38.64 -2.06 -6.19
N ILE A 69 -39.85 -1.63 -5.81
CA ILE A 69 -40.04 -0.49 -4.90
C ILE A 69 -39.44 -0.81 -3.54
N LEU A 70 -39.78 -1.95 -2.94
CA LEU A 70 -39.25 -2.38 -1.64
C LEU A 70 -37.71 -2.50 -1.67
N GLU A 71 -37.16 -3.09 -2.73
CA GLU A 71 -35.71 -3.21 -2.89
C GLU A 71 -35.04 -1.83 -2.97
N THR A 72 -35.63 -0.90 -3.71
CA THR A 72 -35.08 0.44 -3.91
C THR A 72 -35.15 1.27 -2.62
N GLU A 73 -36.26 1.21 -1.90
CA GLU A 73 -36.41 1.86 -0.59
C GLU A 73 -35.44 1.30 0.44
N HIS A 74 -35.25 -0.03 0.46
CA HIS A 74 -34.31 -0.66 1.38
C HIS A 74 -32.83 -0.35 1.05
N LYS A 75 -32.47 -0.29 -0.24
CA LYS A 75 -31.10 0.03 -0.67
C LYS A 75 -30.77 1.51 -0.52
N GLY A 76 -31.79 2.36 -0.43
CA GLY A 76 -31.64 3.81 -0.33
C GLY A 76 -31.15 4.45 -1.62
N THR A 77 -31.01 5.76 -1.56
CA THR A 77 -30.58 6.54 -2.72
C THR A 77 -29.06 6.52 -2.91
N LEU A 78 -28.60 6.82 -4.13
CA LEU A 78 -27.18 7.04 -4.37
C LEU A 78 -26.63 8.18 -3.48
N ILE A 79 -27.45 9.19 -3.18
CA ILE A 79 -27.08 10.32 -2.33
C ILE A 79 -26.83 9.86 -0.89
N GLU A 80 -27.69 9.02 -0.31
CA GLU A 80 -27.46 8.45 1.03
C GLU A 80 -26.15 7.67 1.12
N ARG A 81 -25.85 6.87 0.09
CA ARG A 81 -24.58 6.14 0.03
C ARG A 81 -23.38 7.07 -0.08
N LEU A 82 -23.51 8.17 -0.83
CA LEU A 82 -22.46 9.19 -0.95
C LEU A 82 -22.22 9.88 0.40
N VAL A 83 -23.27 10.31 1.08
CA VAL A 83 -23.20 10.93 2.41
C VAL A 83 -22.54 10.00 3.43
N ASN A 84 -22.85 8.70 3.40
CA ASN A 84 -22.20 7.73 4.27
C ASN A 84 -20.69 7.59 3.99
N VAL A 85 -20.29 7.61 2.72
CA VAL A 85 -18.87 7.60 2.34
C VAL A 85 -18.18 8.88 2.79
N GLU A 86 -18.79 10.04 2.57
CA GLU A 86 -18.26 11.34 3.01
C GLU A 86 -18.04 11.37 4.53
N ASN A 87 -19.02 10.88 5.32
CA ASN A 87 -18.91 10.79 6.78
C ASN A 87 -17.77 9.86 7.22
N ARG A 88 -17.59 8.72 6.54
CA ARG A 88 -16.50 7.78 6.84
C ARG A 88 -15.14 8.39 6.52
N VAL A 89 -15.01 9.08 5.38
CA VAL A 89 -13.78 9.77 4.99
C VAL A 89 -13.47 10.89 5.99
N LEU A 90 -14.46 11.70 6.36
CA LEU A 90 -14.31 12.75 7.35
C LEU A 90 -13.79 12.20 8.69
N ASN A 91 -14.38 11.11 9.19
CA ASN A 91 -13.93 10.48 10.43
C ASN A 91 -12.47 10.01 10.36
N VAL A 92 -12.05 9.42 9.23
CA VAL A 92 -10.65 8.99 9.04
C VAL A 92 -9.72 10.20 8.99
N CYS A 93 -10.11 11.28 8.31
CA CYS A 93 -9.33 12.53 8.28
C CYS A 93 -9.13 13.11 9.68
N LEU A 94 -10.20 13.21 10.47
CA LEU A 94 -10.12 13.72 11.86
C LEU A 94 -9.25 12.84 12.75
N GLN A 95 -9.32 11.51 12.61
CA GLN A 95 -8.45 10.59 13.36
C GLN A 95 -6.98 10.77 12.99
N LEU A 96 -6.65 10.87 11.71
CA LEU A 96 -5.28 11.10 11.24
C LEU A 96 -4.73 12.46 11.70
N GLU A 97 -5.54 13.52 11.65
CA GLU A 97 -5.14 14.83 12.15
C GLU A 97 -4.83 14.80 13.65
N ALA A 98 -5.69 14.16 14.44
CA ALA A 98 -5.47 13.99 15.88
C ALA A 98 -4.19 13.17 16.18
N GLU A 99 -3.95 12.07 15.45
CA GLU A 99 -2.73 11.28 15.58
C GLU A 99 -1.46 12.07 15.23
N LEU A 100 -1.51 12.85 14.14
CA LEU A 100 -0.40 13.72 13.75
C LEU A 100 -0.13 14.81 14.78
N GLU A 101 -1.17 15.41 15.37
CA GLU A 101 -0.99 16.37 16.47
C GLU A 101 -0.33 15.73 17.69
N MET A 102 -0.76 14.52 18.07
CA MET A 102 -0.14 13.79 19.17
C MET A 102 1.33 13.44 18.86
N MET A 103 1.64 13.07 17.61
CA MET A 103 3.00 12.77 17.19
C MET A 103 3.90 14.02 17.21
N LYS A 104 3.37 15.18 16.78
CA LYS A 104 4.08 16.47 16.84
C LYS A 104 4.37 16.87 18.29
N LYS A 105 3.37 16.84 19.17
CA LYS A 105 3.55 17.14 20.61
C LYS A 105 4.61 16.24 21.24
N LYS A 106 4.56 14.93 20.99
CA LYS A 106 5.60 13.98 21.46
C LYS A 106 6.98 14.30 20.89
N LYS A 107 7.07 14.67 19.61
CA LYS A 107 8.36 15.04 18.99
C LYS A 107 8.94 16.30 19.64
N ASP A 108 8.10 17.31 19.87
CA ASP A 108 8.51 18.57 20.47
C ASP A 108 8.96 18.36 21.94
N GLU A 109 8.21 17.58 22.72
CA GLU A 109 8.60 17.18 24.09
C GLU A 109 9.95 16.44 24.11
N ASN A 110 10.13 15.45 23.24
CA ASN A 110 11.40 14.72 23.13
C ASN A 110 12.56 15.64 22.74
N ASN A 111 12.32 16.64 21.88
CA ASN A 111 13.34 17.59 21.46
C ASN A 111 13.74 18.52 22.61
N ILE A 112 12.77 18.97 23.43
CA ILE A 112 13.02 19.77 24.63
C ILE A 112 13.87 18.98 25.64
N VAL A 113 13.50 17.72 25.91
CA VAL A 113 14.25 16.84 26.82
C VAL A 113 15.67 16.58 26.29
N LEU A 114 15.83 16.41 24.97
CA LEU A 114 17.15 16.25 24.36
C LEU A 114 18.00 17.51 24.50
N GLU A 115 17.43 18.69 24.26
CA GLU A 115 18.09 19.98 24.48
C GLU A 115 18.54 20.16 25.94
N GLU A 116 17.68 19.87 26.91
CA GLU A 116 17.99 19.97 28.33
C GLU A 116 19.09 18.98 28.76
N THR A 117 19.04 17.74 28.29
CA THR A 117 20.07 16.74 28.59
C THR A 117 21.43 17.11 27.97
N LEU A 118 21.44 17.72 26.79
CA LEU A 118 22.66 18.23 26.15
C LEU A 118 23.22 19.44 26.90
N LYS A 119 22.37 20.38 27.37
CA LYS A 119 22.79 21.51 28.21
C LYS A 119 23.39 21.05 29.53
N LYS A 120 22.73 20.12 30.25
CA LYS A 120 23.26 19.52 31.48
C LYS A 120 24.62 18.83 31.28
N LYS A 121 24.82 18.13 30.17
CA LYS A 121 26.13 17.52 29.85
C LYS A 121 27.22 18.56 29.60
N ARG A 122 26.90 19.69 28.97
CA ARG A 122 27.87 20.79 28.75
C ARG A 122 28.24 21.47 30.05
N GLU A 123 27.27 21.75 30.92
CA GLU A 123 27.50 22.40 32.22
C GLU A 123 28.22 21.48 33.21
N GLY A 124 27.90 20.18 33.24
CA GLY A 124 28.61 19.19 34.06
C GLY A 124 30.06 18.96 33.64
N ASN A 125 30.41 19.21 32.38
CA ASN A 125 31.79 19.10 31.90
C ASN A 125 32.66 20.32 32.25
N VAL A 126 32.06 21.47 32.57
CA VAL A 126 32.81 22.70 32.92
C VAL A 126 33.33 22.66 34.37
N VAL A 127 32.74 21.84 35.26
CA VAL A 127 33.19 21.73 36.66
C VAL A 127 34.23 20.62 36.87
N GLU A 128 34.31 19.60 36.01
CA GLU A 128 35.31 18.53 36.10
C GLU A 128 36.62 18.78 35.31
N GLU A 129 36.78 19.93 34.63
CA GLU A 129 38.01 20.24 33.88
C GLU A 129 39.04 21.05 34.70
N LYS A 130 39.11 20.85 36.02
CA LYS A 130 40.24 21.33 36.84
C LYS A 130 40.95 20.28 37.69
N ASN A 131 40.44 19.05 37.78
CA ASN A 131 41.09 18.01 38.60
C ASN A 131 40.92 16.62 37.96
N LYS A 132 41.86 16.19 37.10
CA LYS A 132 42.22 14.77 36.84
C LYS A 132 43.32 14.68 35.79
N SER A 133 44.52 15.14 36.14
CA SER A 133 45.72 14.52 35.60
C SER A 133 45.87 13.12 36.21
N HIS A 134 46.37 12.16 35.42
CA HIS A 134 46.76 10.79 35.82
C HIS A 134 45.65 9.74 35.97
N HIS A 135 45.20 9.16 34.84
CA HIS A 135 45.26 7.71 34.56
C HIS A 135 44.45 7.35 33.29
N LYS A 136 45.08 7.42 32.12
CA LYS A 136 44.56 6.78 30.89
C LYS A 136 45.65 5.89 30.30
N LYS A 137 45.99 4.81 31.01
CA LYS A 137 46.96 3.78 30.58
C LYS A 137 46.32 2.40 30.37
N GLY A 138 45.00 2.26 30.35
CA GLY A 138 44.34 0.95 30.21
C GLY A 138 44.37 0.40 28.78
N PHE A 139 43.64 1.03 27.86
CA PHE A 139 43.41 0.45 26.54
C PHE A 139 44.65 0.46 25.62
N LYS A 140 45.41 1.57 25.60
CA LYS A 140 46.64 1.66 24.78
C LYS A 140 47.75 0.71 25.27
N SER A 141 47.80 0.38 26.55
CA SER A 141 48.78 -0.59 27.06
C SER A 141 48.39 -2.03 26.74
N PHE A 142 47.09 -2.34 26.76
CA PHE A 142 46.56 -3.64 26.37
C PHE A 142 46.82 -3.94 24.90
N VAL A 143 46.50 -3.00 24.00
CA VAL A 143 46.80 -3.15 22.56
C VAL A 143 48.31 -3.32 22.34
N LYS A 144 49.14 -2.59 23.10
CA LYS A 144 50.60 -2.73 23.02
C LYS A 144 51.09 -4.10 23.51
N SER A 145 50.49 -4.71 24.55
CA SER A 145 50.90 -6.06 24.99
C SER A 145 50.49 -7.16 24.01
N CYS A 146 49.34 -7.02 23.35
CA CYS A 146 48.88 -7.99 22.35
C CYS A 146 49.77 -7.99 21.09
N VAL A 147 50.22 -6.81 20.64
CA VAL A 147 51.06 -6.67 19.45
C VAL A 147 52.53 -7.02 19.73
N GLN A 148 52.99 -6.83 20.97
CA GLN A 148 54.43 -6.87 21.30
C GLN A 148 54.89 -8.17 21.98
N GLY A 149 54.04 -9.20 22.01
CA GLY A 149 54.37 -10.62 22.28
C GLY A 149 55.59 -10.88 23.17
N LYS A 150 55.50 -10.61 24.48
CA LYS A 150 56.56 -10.96 25.43
C LYS A 150 56.29 -12.32 26.08
N GLY A 151 56.87 -13.37 25.50
CA GLY A 151 57.03 -14.67 26.16
C GLY A 151 58.06 -14.57 27.27
N SER A 152 57.62 -14.65 28.53
CA SER A 152 58.49 -14.81 29.68
C SER A 152 58.90 -16.28 29.84
N GLY A 153 60.00 -16.68 29.22
CA GLY A 153 60.69 -17.92 29.59
C GLY A 153 61.48 -17.70 30.88
N LYS A 154 61.21 -18.50 31.92
CA LYS A 154 62.18 -19.16 32.84
C LYS A 154 61.39 -20.07 33.78
N HIS A 155 61.38 -21.38 33.52
CA HIS A 155 61.10 -22.37 34.57
C HIS A 155 62.40 -23.09 34.90
N LYS A 156 62.88 -22.86 36.12
CA LYS A 156 64.07 -23.48 36.73
C LYS A 156 63.59 -24.76 37.42
N ARG A 157 64.07 -25.93 37.01
CA ARG A 157 63.97 -27.15 37.81
C ARG A 157 65.36 -27.56 38.30
N ARG A 158 65.50 -27.56 39.63
CA ARG A 158 66.28 -28.54 40.42
C ARG A 158 65.53 -29.89 40.27
N ASP A 159 66.12 -31.07 40.26
CA ASP A 159 67.34 -31.62 40.86
C ASP A 159 68.05 -32.54 39.85
#